data_AF-A0A813FY50-F1
#
_entry.id   AF-A0A813FY50-F1
#
_cell.length_a   1.000
_cell.length_b   1.000
_cell.length_c   1.000
_cell.angle_alpha   90.00
_cell.angle_beta   90.00
_cell.angle_gamma   90.00
#
_symmetry.space_group_name_H-M   'P 1'
#
loop_
_entity.id
_entity.type
_entity.pdbx_description
1 polymer ?
#
loop_
_entity_poly.entity_id
_entity_poly.type
_entity_poly.pdbx_seq_one_letter_code
_entity_poly.pdbx_strand_id
1 'polypeptide(L)'
;SILRSLELDELSRSEGRIVKHDMIYDMAGCHGLSEVHCPAYQEKFDKDVAPIISSLSAETLGTIWVLNCPWFWERLFNTVKSLRTAQVPLKIMDKIHVVHGAGTSDPVVLQRVGAEQLSELCAVQLAEDGDAKAGTVVVSESFERLVAVRPGQRVSWDFEVLPGSTFLGTADVDFHAEAIWDPSGPQQLLPGTIRRELVIQPRKVSSGDGVQKGSFDPISSGILVLTWGNSHSWFRSKSLRFSIHSCDD
;
A
#
# COMPACT_ATOMS: atom_id res chain seq x y z
N SER A 1 -18.00 -9.25 0.70
CA SER A 1 -17.81 -9.80 -0.66
C SER A 1 -19.14 -10.25 -1.28
N ILE A 2 -19.86 -11.25 -0.72
CA ILE A 2 -21.11 -11.76 -1.34
C ILE A 2 -22.18 -10.68 -1.58
N LEU A 3 -22.49 -9.84 -0.58
CA LEU A 3 -23.47 -8.76 -0.73
C LEU A 3 -23.08 -7.79 -1.85
N ARG A 4 -21.78 -7.46 -1.93
CA ARG A 4 -21.25 -6.59 -2.99
C ARG A 4 -21.39 -7.23 -4.37
N SER A 5 -21.17 -8.54 -4.50
CA SER A 5 -21.41 -9.26 -5.76
C SER A 5 -22.88 -9.23 -6.17
N LEU A 6 -23.82 -9.30 -5.22
CA LEU A 6 -25.25 -9.18 -5.51
C LEU A 6 -25.64 -7.77 -5.97
N GLU A 7 -25.13 -6.73 -5.29
CA GLU A 7 -25.32 -5.34 -5.71
C GLU A 7 -24.80 -5.09 -7.12
N LEU A 8 -23.64 -5.65 -7.46
CA LEU A 8 -23.03 -5.50 -8.77
C LEU A 8 -23.77 -6.27 -9.87
N ASP A 9 -24.36 -7.42 -9.54
CA ASP A 9 -25.26 -8.13 -10.46
C ASP A 9 -26.52 -7.32 -10.75
N GLU A 10 -27.15 -6.74 -9.72
CA GLU A 10 -28.30 -5.85 -9.88
C GLU A 10 -27.95 -4.62 -10.73
N LEU A 11 -26.82 -3.97 -10.43
CA LEU A 11 -26.32 -2.83 -11.20
C LEU A 11 -25.95 -3.22 -12.64
N SER A 12 -25.43 -4.43 -12.85
CA SER A 12 -25.13 -4.92 -14.19
C SER A 12 -26.39 -5.09 -15.03
N ARG A 13 -27.48 -5.55 -14.41
CA ARG A 13 -28.78 -5.69 -15.08
C ARG A 13 -29.41 -4.34 -15.38
N SER A 14 -29.35 -3.38 -14.45
CA SER A 14 -29.92 -2.04 -14.67
C SER A 14 -29.19 -1.27 -15.76
N GLU A 15 -27.86 -1.39 -15.82
CA GLU A 15 -27.02 -0.69 -16.80
C GLU A 15 -26.91 -1.41 -18.15
N GLY A 16 -27.43 -2.64 -18.26
CA GLY A 16 -27.32 -3.46 -19.47
C GLY A 16 -25.89 -3.84 -19.85
N ARG A 17 -24.95 -3.79 -18.89
CA ARG A 17 -23.52 -4.14 -19.08
C ARG A 17 -22.97 -4.76 -17.81
N ILE A 18 -21.96 -5.62 -17.92
CA ILE A 18 -21.31 -6.19 -16.74
C ILE A 18 -20.55 -5.09 -16.00
N VAL A 19 -20.91 -4.86 -14.74
CA VAL A 19 -20.18 -4.03 -13.80
C VAL A 19 -19.27 -4.91 -12.96
N LYS A 20 -18.01 -4.53 -12.90
CA LYS A 20 -16.98 -5.23 -12.12
C LYS A 20 -16.48 -4.34 -10.99
N HIS A 21 -15.93 -4.97 -9.98
CA HIS A 21 -15.18 -4.28 -8.94
C HIS A 21 -13.79 -4.89 -8.82
N ASP A 22 -12.81 -4.04 -8.52
CA ASP A 22 -11.50 -4.50 -8.11
C ASP A 22 -11.52 -4.77 -6.60
N MET A 23 -10.70 -5.73 -6.17
CA MET A 23 -10.48 -6.03 -4.75
C MET A 23 -9.05 -5.69 -4.40
N ILE A 24 -8.85 -5.09 -3.23
CA ILE A 24 -7.52 -4.77 -2.70
C ILE A 24 -7.37 -5.51 -1.39
N TYR A 25 -6.36 -6.38 -1.34
CA TYR A 25 -5.90 -7.05 -0.14
C TYR A 25 -4.62 -6.39 0.30
N ASP A 26 -4.60 -5.97 1.55
CA ASP A 26 -3.43 -5.40 2.17
C ASP A 26 -2.79 -6.43 3.08
N MET A 27 -1.54 -6.77 2.79
CA MET A 27 -0.78 -7.78 3.53
C MET A 27 0.25 -7.16 4.47
N ALA A 28 0.14 -5.86 4.76
CA ALA A 28 1.01 -5.24 5.76
C ALA A 28 0.86 -5.93 7.13
N GLY A 29 1.97 -6.10 7.83
CA GLY A 29 2.03 -6.85 9.08
C GLY A 29 1.96 -8.38 8.92
N CYS A 30 1.72 -8.91 7.72
CA CYS A 30 1.77 -10.35 7.48
C CYS A 30 3.23 -10.80 7.30
N HIS A 31 3.73 -11.62 8.22
CA HIS A 31 5.09 -12.13 8.23
C HIS A 31 5.21 -13.58 7.77
N GLY A 32 4.10 -14.33 7.73
CA GLY A 32 4.15 -15.74 7.39
C GLY A 32 2.82 -16.36 7.00
N LEU A 33 2.90 -17.56 6.39
CA LEU A 33 1.71 -18.30 5.95
C LEU A 33 0.79 -18.71 7.11
N SER A 34 1.33 -18.88 8.31
CA SER A 34 0.54 -19.22 9.50
C SER A 34 -0.45 -18.12 9.90
N GLU A 35 -0.17 -16.86 9.56
CA GLU A 35 -1.03 -15.72 9.90
C GLU A 35 -2.22 -15.58 8.94
N VAL A 36 -2.10 -16.15 7.74
CA VAL A 36 -3.17 -16.16 6.73
C VAL A 36 -3.87 -17.51 6.63
N HIS A 37 -3.28 -18.55 7.21
CA HIS A 37 -3.81 -19.91 7.16
C HIS A 37 -4.41 -20.29 8.51
N CYS A 38 -5.74 -20.25 8.58
CA CYS A 38 -6.50 -20.80 9.70
C CYS A 38 -7.23 -22.06 9.22
N PRO A 39 -6.74 -23.29 9.51
CA PRO A 39 -7.30 -24.52 8.95
C PRO A 39 -8.79 -24.70 9.24
N ALA A 40 -9.22 -24.39 10.47
CA ALA A 40 -10.61 -24.54 10.90
C ALA A 40 -11.56 -23.56 10.19
N TYR A 41 -11.08 -22.36 9.87
CA TYR A 41 -11.82 -21.41 9.04
C TYR A 41 -11.82 -21.85 7.59
N GLN A 42 -10.65 -22.22 7.05
CA GLN A 42 -10.47 -22.61 5.66
C GLN A 42 -11.33 -23.82 5.29
N GLU A 43 -11.40 -24.85 6.14
CA GLU A 43 -12.23 -26.02 5.91
C GLU A 43 -13.72 -25.65 5.74
N LYS A 44 -14.23 -24.77 6.61
CA LYS A 44 -15.62 -24.29 6.53
C LYS A 44 -15.83 -23.38 5.31
N PHE A 45 -14.89 -22.48 5.06
CA PHE A 45 -14.94 -21.58 3.91
C PHE A 45 -14.94 -22.36 2.60
N ASP A 46 -14.04 -23.32 2.43
CA ASP A 46 -13.91 -24.15 1.24
C ASP A 46 -15.17 -24.97 0.97
N LYS A 47 -15.79 -25.47 2.04
CA LYS A 47 -17.01 -26.27 1.95
C LYS A 47 -18.23 -25.44 1.58
N ASP A 48 -18.45 -24.33 2.28
CA ASP A 48 -19.75 -23.64 2.27
C ASP A 48 -19.73 -22.34 1.43
N VAL A 49 -18.58 -21.68 1.30
CA VAL A 49 -18.48 -20.31 0.76
C VAL A 49 -17.73 -20.26 -0.56
N ALA A 50 -16.61 -20.97 -0.70
CA ALA A 50 -15.77 -20.94 -1.89
C ALA A 50 -16.50 -21.33 -3.18
N PRO A 51 -17.41 -22.32 -3.22
CA PRO A 51 -18.18 -22.63 -4.44
C PRO A 51 -19.10 -21.49 -4.88
N ILE A 52 -19.70 -20.78 -3.92
CA ILE A 52 -20.58 -19.63 -4.18
C ILE A 52 -19.75 -18.43 -4.65
N ILE A 53 -18.66 -18.13 -3.94
CA ILE A 53 -17.78 -17.01 -4.31
C ILE A 53 -17.15 -17.27 -5.68
N SER A 54 -16.64 -18.47 -5.95
CA SER A 54 -16.00 -18.76 -7.24
C SER A 54 -16.96 -18.65 -8.42
N SER A 55 -18.21 -19.06 -8.28
CA SER A 55 -19.22 -18.93 -9.34
C SER A 55 -19.63 -17.47 -9.58
N LEU A 56 -19.92 -16.70 -8.52
CA LEU A 56 -20.33 -15.29 -8.63
C LEU A 56 -19.16 -14.36 -9.03
N SER A 57 -17.97 -14.63 -8.49
CA SER A 57 -16.80 -13.74 -8.64
C SER A 57 -16.09 -13.95 -9.97
N ALA A 58 -16.26 -15.10 -10.65
CA ALA A 58 -15.64 -15.30 -11.97
C ALA A 58 -16.02 -14.19 -12.96
N GLU A 59 -17.26 -13.68 -12.87
CA GLU A 59 -17.82 -12.69 -13.78
C GLU A 59 -17.77 -11.25 -13.23
N THR A 60 -18.04 -11.08 -11.93
CA THR A 60 -18.15 -9.75 -11.29
C THR A 60 -16.85 -9.20 -10.72
N LEU A 61 -15.83 -10.06 -10.54
CA LEU A 61 -14.53 -9.63 -10.03
C LEU A 61 -13.66 -9.10 -11.17
N GLY A 62 -13.17 -7.89 -11.01
CA GLY A 62 -12.13 -7.26 -11.81
C GLY A 62 -10.76 -7.75 -11.39
N THR A 63 -9.83 -6.83 -11.18
CA THR A 63 -8.47 -7.14 -10.73
C THR A 63 -8.43 -7.31 -9.21
N ILE A 64 -7.63 -8.27 -8.74
CA ILE A 64 -7.32 -8.48 -7.33
C ILE A 64 -5.91 -7.96 -7.08
N TRP A 65 -5.80 -6.86 -6.36
CA TRP A 65 -4.54 -6.26 -5.96
C TRP A 65 -4.13 -6.79 -4.59
N VAL A 66 -2.93 -7.32 -4.46
CA VAL A 66 -2.36 -7.79 -3.19
C VAL A 66 -1.16 -6.91 -2.87
N LEU A 67 -1.34 -5.93 -2.00
CA LEU A 67 -0.35 -4.91 -1.64
C LEU A 67 0.46 -5.33 -0.41
N ASN A 68 1.61 -4.67 -0.20
CA ASN A 68 2.52 -4.90 0.92
C ASN A 68 2.91 -6.36 1.09
N CYS A 69 2.99 -7.10 -0.01
CA CYS A 69 3.15 -8.54 0.03
C CYS A 69 4.62 -8.91 0.29
N PRO A 70 4.94 -9.74 1.30
CA PRO A 70 6.31 -10.19 1.52
C PRO A 70 6.94 -10.80 0.26
N TRP A 71 8.24 -10.59 0.05
CA TRP A 71 8.95 -11.01 -1.17
C TRP A 71 8.74 -12.50 -1.56
N PHE A 72 8.55 -13.38 -0.57
CA PHE A 72 8.36 -14.81 -0.82
C PHE A 72 6.98 -15.16 -1.40
N TRP A 73 5.97 -14.29 -1.24
CA TRP A 73 4.63 -14.54 -1.75
C TRP A 73 4.58 -14.54 -3.26
N GLU A 74 5.36 -13.69 -3.93
CA GLU A 74 5.44 -13.71 -5.39
C GLU A 74 5.89 -15.10 -5.88
N ARG A 75 6.91 -15.68 -5.23
CA ARG A 75 7.38 -17.04 -5.52
C ARG A 75 6.32 -18.09 -5.24
N LEU A 76 5.60 -17.96 -4.12
CA LEU A 76 4.51 -18.87 -3.78
C LEU A 76 3.38 -18.80 -4.81
N PHE A 77 2.93 -17.59 -5.18
CA PHE A 77 1.89 -17.38 -6.19
C PHE A 77 2.30 -17.94 -7.55
N ASN A 78 3.54 -17.70 -7.98
CA ASN A 78 4.07 -18.28 -9.21
C ASN A 78 4.13 -19.81 -9.15
N THR A 79 4.46 -20.38 -7.99
CA THR A 79 4.47 -21.83 -7.77
C THR A 79 3.05 -22.40 -7.82
N VAL A 80 2.08 -21.82 -7.10
CA VAL A 80 0.68 -22.25 -7.10
C VAL A 80 0.07 -22.13 -8.50
N LYS A 81 0.34 -21.02 -9.21
CA LYS A 81 -0.11 -20.80 -10.59
C LYS A 81 0.45 -21.86 -11.54
N SER A 82 1.73 -22.22 -11.40
CA SER A 82 2.36 -23.24 -12.25
C SER A 82 1.87 -24.66 -11.96
N LEU A 83 1.56 -24.98 -10.70
CA LEU A 83 1.04 -26.28 -10.28
C LEU A 83 -0.43 -26.51 -10.67
N ARG A 84 -1.14 -25.48 -11.16
CA ARG A 84 -2.55 -25.54 -11.56
C ARG A 84 -3.42 -26.30 -10.54
N THR A 85 -3.20 -26.02 -9.26
CA THR A 85 -3.93 -26.71 -8.19
C THR A 85 -5.42 -26.48 -8.38
N ALA A 86 -6.22 -27.55 -8.32
CA ALA A 86 -7.64 -27.55 -8.66
C ALA A 86 -8.52 -26.65 -7.74
N GLN A 87 -7.92 -26.00 -6.75
CA GLN A 87 -8.62 -25.23 -5.71
C GLN A 87 -8.89 -23.78 -6.12
N VAL A 88 -8.09 -23.18 -7.02
CA VAL A 88 -8.34 -21.81 -7.50
C VAL A 88 -8.57 -21.81 -9.02
N PRO A 89 -9.75 -21.38 -9.50
CA PRO A 89 -10.00 -21.26 -10.93
C PRO A 89 -8.93 -20.41 -11.62
N LEU A 90 -8.36 -20.91 -12.73
CA LEU A 90 -7.30 -20.22 -13.47
C LEU A 90 -7.66 -18.77 -13.84
N LYS A 91 -8.95 -18.53 -14.16
CA LYS A 91 -9.47 -17.19 -14.46
C LYS A 91 -9.36 -16.20 -13.30
N ILE A 92 -9.36 -16.68 -12.05
CA ILE A 92 -9.15 -15.84 -10.87
C ILE A 92 -7.66 -15.58 -10.69
N MET A 93 -6.81 -16.60 -10.87
CA MET A 93 -5.36 -16.45 -10.76
C MET A 93 -4.79 -15.42 -11.75
N ASP A 94 -5.37 -15.30 -12.94
CA ASP A 94 -4.96 -14.30 -13.94
C ASP A 94 -5.39 -12.87 -13.59
N LYS A 95 -6.25 -12.70 -12.57
CA LYS A 95 -6.67 -11.39 -12.05
C LYS A 95 -5.85 -10.95 -10.85
N ILE A 96 -4.98 -11.80 -10.29
CA ILE A 96 -4.20 -11.47 -9.09
C ILE A 96 -2.91 -10.74 -9.49
N HIS A 97 -2.75 -9.53 -8.97
CA HIS A 97 -1.54 -8.71 -9.10
C HIS A 97 -0.91 -8.53 -7.72
N VAL A 98 0.28 -9.09 -7.54
CA VAL A 98 1.03 -9.03 -6.28
C VAL A 98 2.02 -7.86 -6.35
N VAL A 99 2.01 -7.03 -5.31
CA VAL A 99 2.82 -5.82 -5.21
C VAL A 99 3.55 -5.82 -3.86
N HIS A 100 4.87 -5.63 -3.90
CA HIS A 100 5.72 -5.73 -2.69
C HIS A 100 5.63 -4.54 -1.74
N GLY A 101 5.06 -3.41 -2.17
CA GLY A 101 4.88 -2.21 -1.34
C GLY A 101 3.43 -1.72 -1.33
N ALA A 102 3.24 -0.48 -0.89
CA ALA A 102 1.92 0.15 -0.74
C ALA A 102 1.20 0.46 -2.06
N GLY A 103 1.78 0.11 -3.21
CA GLY A 103 1.20 0.35 -4.54
C GLY A 103 1.46 1.75 -5.12
N THR A 104 2.02 2.68 -4.34
CA THR A 104 2.38 4.03 -4.77
C THR A 104 3.45 4.07 -5.85
N SER A 105 4.33 3.09 -5.90
CA SER A 105 5.38 2.98 -6.92
C SER A 105 4.87 2.35 -8.23
N ASP A 106 3.77 1.59 -8.19
CA ASP A 106 3.20 0.90 -9.36
C ASP A 106 2.21 1.81 -10.11
N PRO A 107 2.50 2.21 -11.35
CA PRO A 107 1.64 3.12 -12.11
C PRO A 107 0.29 2.49 -12.46
N VAL A 108 0.21 1.16 -12.58
CA VAL A 108 -1.05 0.47 -12.89
C VAL A 108 -1.95 0.44 -11.66
N VAL A 109 -1.39 0.18 -10.47
CA VAL A 109 -2.14 0.27 -9.21
C VAL A 109 -2.67 1.67 -9.02
N LEU A 110 -1.81 2.68 -9.13
CA LEU A 110 -2.21 4.08 -9.00
C LEU A 110 -3.31 4.47 -9.99
N GLN A 111 -3.19 4.06 -11.25
CA GLN A 111 -4.19 4.34 -12.28
C GLN A 111 -5.54 3.67 -12.03
N ARG A 112 -5.53 2.49 -11.40
CA ARG A 112 -6.73 1.66 -11.21
C ARG A 112 -7.43 1.91 -9.89
N VAL A 113 -6.65 2.06 -8.83
CA VAL A 113 -7.14 2.24 -7.46
C VAL A 113 -7.41 3.71 -7.17
N GLY A 114 -6.58 4.61 -7.70
CA GLY A 114 -6.59 6.03 -7.34
C GLY A 114 -5.71 6.32 -6.12
N ALA A 115 -5.18 7.53 -6.07
CA ALA A 115 -4.27 7.93 -5.00
C ALA A 115 -5.03 8.09 -3.65
N GLU A 116 -6.26 8.60 -3.69
CA GLU A 116 -7.08 8.79 -2.50
C GLU A 116 -7.38 7.46 -1.80
N GLN A 117 -7.81 6.44 -2.55
CA GLN A 117 -8.16 5.12 -2.01
C GLN A 117 -6.95 4.40 -1.40
N LEU A 118 -5.77 4.51 -2.04
CA LEU A 118 -4.53 3.99 -1.46
C LEU A 118 -4.20 4.68 -0.14
N SER A 119 -4.41 6.00 -0.06
CA SER A 119 -4.17 6.75 1.18
C SER A 119 -5.11 6.33 2.30
N GLU A 120 -6.39 6.09 1.98
CA GLU A 120 -7.40 5.61 2.94
C GLU A 120 -7.05 4.20 3.43
N LEU A 121 -6.65 3.31 2.52
CA LEU A 121 -6.21 1.94 2.87
C LEU A 121 -5.04 1.97 3.86
N CYS A 122 -4.02 2.79 3.57
CA CYS A 122 -2.88 2.95 4.46
C CYS A 122 -3.25 3.64 5.79
N ALA A 123 -4.21 4.56 5.80
CA ALA A 123 -4.68 5.19 7.02
C ALA A 123 -5.33 4.19 8.00
N VAL A 124 -6.01 3.16 7.48
CA VAL A 124 -6.62 2.11 8.30
C VAL A 124 -5.57 1.26 9.01
N GLN A 125 -4.51 0.83 8.31
CA GLN A 125 -3.38 0.10 8.93
C GLN A 125 -2.84 0.85 10.15
N LEU A 126 -2.71 2.16 9.99
CA LEU A 126 -2.06 3.03 10.94
C LEU A 126 -2.90 3.26 12.22
N ALA A 127 -4.23 3.10 12.16
CA ALA A 127 -5.09 3.24 13.33
C ALA A 127 -5.02 2.04 14.28
N GLU A 128 -4.64 0.86 13.77
CA GLU A 128 -4.50 -0.36 14.59
C GLU A 128 -3.16 -0.40 15.36
N ASP A 129 -2.12 0.27 14.86
CA ASP A 129 -0.75 0.27 15.42
C ASP A 129 -0.42 1.44 16.39
N GLY A 130 -1.36 2.35 16.66
CA GLY A 130 -1.17 3.52 17.54
C GLY A 130 -1.27 4.87 16.81
N ASP A 131 -0.60 5.92 17.31
CA ASP A 131 -0.55 7.21 16.60
C ASP A 131 0.30 7.07 15.32
N ALA A 132 -0.37 6.65 14.25
CA ALA A 132 0.01 6.64 12.84
C ALA A 132 1.10 7.63 12.43
N LYS A 133 1.04 8.82 13.01
CA LYS A 133 1.78 9.98 12.60
C LYS A 133 3.09 10.15 13.37
N ALA A 134 3.33 9.41 14.45
CA ALA A 134 4.57 9.50 15.20
C ALA A 134 5.02 8.15 15.76
N GLY A 135 6.32 7.89 15.74
CA GLY A 135 6.82 6.63 16.27
C GLY A 135 8.31 6.44 16.12
N THR A 136 8.76 5.26 16.55
CA THR A 136 10.11 4.77 16.28
C THR A 136 10.01 3.50 15.45
N VAL A 137 10.70 3.46 14.32
CA VAL A 137 10.69 2.33 13.38
C VAL A 137 12.10 1.87 13.08
N VAL A 138 12.21 0.62 12.62
CA VAL A 138 13.46 0.03 12.16
C VAL A 138 13.41 -0.08 10.63
N VAL A 139 14.22 0.74 9.96
CA VAL A 139 14.35 0.78 8.51
C VAL A 139 15.40 -0.25 8.09
N SER A 140 14.95 -1.38 7.52
CA SER A 140 15.84 -2.42 6.98
C SER A 140 16.23 -2.12 5.53
N GLU A 141 15.27 -1.81 4.67
CA GLU A 141 15.48 -1.49 3.26
C GLU A 141 14.89 -0.13 2.91
N SER A 142 13.58 0.04 3.13
CA SER A 142 12.89 1.31 3.00
C SER A 142 11.74 1.38 3.99
N PHE A 143 11.33 2.59 4.31
CA PHE A 143 10.18 2.88 5.13
C PHE A 143 9.45 4.07 4.50
N GLU A 144 8.15 3.90 4.27
CA GLU A 144 7.32 4.92 3.64
C GLU A 144 6.19 5.35 4.59
N ARG A 145 5.85 6.64 4.53
CA ARG A 145 4.65 7.20 5.13
C ARG A 145 3.85 7.95 4.08
N LEU A 146 2.62 7.49 3.89
CA LEU A 146 1.65 8.07 2.99
C LEU A 146 0.76 9.02 3.77
N VAL A 147 0.68 10.26 3.32
CA VAL A 147 -0.17 11.29 3.93
C VAL A 147 -1.14 11.78 2.87
N ALA A 148 -2.44 11.54 3.06
CA ALA A 148 -3.46 12.14 2.23
C ALA A 148 -3.37 13.67 2.37
N VAL A 149 -3.33 14.38 1.25
CA VAL A 149 -3.21 15.84 1.21
C VAL A 149 -4.34 16.47 0.41
N ARG A 150 -4.76 17.67 0.83
CA ARG A 150 -5.78 18.49 0.16
C ARG A 150 -5.31 19.95 0.02
N PRO A 151 -5.79 20.71 -0.97
CA PRO A 151 -5.48 22.12 -1.10
C PRO A 151 -5.82 22.89 0.18
N GLY A 152 -4.93 23.78 0.61
CA GLY A 152 -5.11 24.58 1.83
C GLY A 152 -4.75 23.84 3.13
N GLN A 153 -4.32 22.60 3.05
CA GLN A 153 -3.72 21.90 4.19
C GLN A 153 -2.23 22.25 4.28
N ARG A 154 -1.66 22.24 5.48
CA ARG A 154 -0.21 22.18 5.70
C ARG A 154 0.18 20.85 6.32
N VAL A 155 1.07 20.12 5.67
CA VAL A 155 1.71 18.94 6.25
C VAL A 155 3.11 19.30 6.69
N SER A 156 3.45 19.05 7.95
CA SER A 156 4.80 19.19 8.47
C SER A 156 5.29 17.87 9.03
N TRP A 157 6.60 17.65 8.99
CA TRP A 157 7.22 16.47 9.56
C TRP A 157 8.51 16.83 10.26
N ASP A 158 8.86 16.01 11.24
CA ASP A 158 10.19 15.94 11.78
C ASP A 158 10.64 14.49 11.95
N PHE A 159 11.95 14.29 11.87
CA PHE A 159 12.53 12.98 12.12
C PHE A 159 13.98 13.06 12.57
N GLU A 160 14.43 12.01 13.23
CA GLU A 160 15.80 11.84 13.72
C GLU A 160 16.25 10.41 13.45
N VAL A 161 17.44 10.25 12.85
CA VAL A 161 18.09 8.95 12.74
C VAL A 161 18.76 8.66 14.08
N LEU A 162 18.33 7.59 14.75
CA LEU A 162 18.86 7.26 16.05
C LEU A 162 20.25 6.62 15.91
N PRO A 163 21.21 6.96 16.80
CA PRO A 163 22.52 6.34 16.79
C PRO A 163 22.37 4.82 17.03
N GLY A 164 22.97 4.04 16.14
CA GLY A 164 23.10 2.59 16.36
C GLY A 164 24.40 2.25 17.11
N SER A 165 24.85 0.99 16.96
CA SER A 165 26.13 0.56 17.55
C SER A 165 27.28 1.43 17.04
N THR A 166 28.00 2.07 17.98
CA THR A 166 29.12 3.00 17.71
C THR A 166 30.29 2.33 17.01
N PHE A 167 30.42 1.00 17.08
CA PHE A 167 31.48 0.23 16.42
C PHE A 167 31.32 0.14 14.90
N LEU A 168 30.12 0.42 14.36
CA LEU A 168 29.78 0.20 12.95
C LEU A 168 29.65 1.50 12.15
N GLY A 169 30.16 2.61 12.69
CA GLY A 169 30.05 3.94 12.09
C GLY A 169 28.69 4.61 12.27
N THR A 170 28.61 5.86 11.81
CA THR A 170 27.41 6.70 11.90
C THR A 170 26.24 6.08 11.14
N ALA A 171 25.07 6.02 11.77
CA ALA A 171 23.85 5.59 11.11
C ALA A 171 23.39 6.67 10.13
N ASP A 172 23.06 6.31 8.89
CA ASP A 172 22.49 7.21 7.89
C ASP A 172 21.35 6.55 7.10
N VAL A 173 20.45 7.38 6.56
CA VAL A 173 19.35 7.01 5.66
C VAL A 173 19.26 8.02 4.51
N ASP A 174 18.78 7.57 3.36
CA ASP A 174 18.38 8.47 2.27
C ASP A 174 16.95 8.95 2.51
N PHE A 175 16.73 10.26 2.58
CA PHE A 175 15.41 10.84 2.75
C PHE A 175 14.99 11.64 1.52
N HIS A 176 13.75 11.46 1.09
CA HIS A 176 13.09 12.32 0.11
C HIS A 176 11.57 12.36 0.37
N ALA A 177 10.90 13.28 -0.31
CA ALA A 177 9.46 13.39 -0.28
C ALA A 177 8.94 13.65 -1.70
N GLU A 178 7.88 12.96 -2.10
CA GLU A 178 7.19 13.16 -3.38
C GLU A 178 5.68 13.33 -3.19
N ALA A 179 5.08 14.19 -4.00
CA ALA A 179 3.64 14.34 -4.09
C ALA A 179 3.13 13.60 -5.33
N ILE A 180 2.08 12.80 -5.14
CA ILE A 180 1.38 12.08 -6.19
C ILE A 180 0.01 12.72 -6.34
N TRP A 181 -0.19 13.38 -7.48
CA TRP A 181 -1.42 14.08 -7.81
C TRP A 181 -2.33 13.22 -8.65
N ASP A 182 -3.60 13.14 -8.22
CA ASP A 182 -4.68 12.49 -8.94
C ASP A 182 -5.75 13.55 -9.30
N PRO A 183 -5.56 14.29 -10.41
CA PRO A 183 -6.46 15.38 -10.78
C PRO A 183 -7.83 14.91 -11.27
N SER A 184 -7.93 13.63 -11.64
CA SER A 184 -9.15 13.03 -12.17
C SER A 184 -10.07 12.50 -11.08
N GLY A 185 -9.51 12.21 -9.91
CA GLY A 185 -10.22 11.58 -8.81
C GLY A 185 -10.67 10.16 -9.15
N PRO A 186 -11.22 9.43 -8.16
CA PRO A 186 -11.55 8.02 -8.30
C PRO A 186 -12.70 7.70 -9.29
N GLN A 187 -13.46 8.70 -9.71
CA GLN A 187 -14.70 8.49 -10.48
C GLN A 187 -14.55 8.69 -12.00
N GLN A 188 -13.40 9.16 -12.49
CA GLN A 188 -13.22 9.32 -13.93
C GLN A 188 -12.77 8.01 -14.58
N LEU A 189 -13.63 7.47 -15.45
CA LEU A 189 -13.38 6.27 -16.26
C LEU A 189 -12.23 6.43 -17.27
N LEU A 190 -11.80 7.67 -17.51
CA LEU A 190 -10.65 7.97 -18.35
C LEU A 190 -9.43 8.14 -17.45
N PRO A 191 -8.31 7.45 -17.74
CA PRO A 191 -7.12 7.56 -16.94
C PRO A 191 -6.59 9.00 -17.00
N GLY A 192 -6.78 9.73 -15.89
CA GLY A 192 -6.04 10.94 -15.62
C GLY A 192 -4.54 10.63 -15.65
N THR A 193 -3.74 11.53 -16.19
CA THR A 193 -2.29 11.36 -16.10
C THR A 193 -1.87 11.65 -14.67
N ILE A 194 -1.59 10.57 -13.93
CA ILE A 194 -1.05 10.66 -12.57
C ILE A 194 0.28 11.38 -12.65
N ARG A 195 0.40 12.47 -11.89
CA ARG A 195 1.59 13.32 -11.91
C ARG A 195 2.32 13.12 -10.59
N ARG A 196 3.60 12.77 -10.69
CA ARG A 196 4.53 12.78 -9.55
C ARG A 196 5.33 14.07 -9.55
N GLU A 197 5.55 14.61 -8.38
CA GLU A 197 6.31 15.82 -8.15
C GLU A 197 7.24 15.64 -6.96
N LEU A 198 8.54 15.85 -7.18
CA LEU A 198 9.52 15.72 -6.11
C LEU A 198 9.46 16.97 -5.22
N VAL A 199 9.04 16.79 -3.96
CA VAL A 199 8.89 17.85 -2.97
C VAL A 199 10.23 18.14 -2.30
N ILE A 200 10.96 17.09 -1.93
CA ILE A 200 12.30 17.17 -1.36
C ILE A 200 13.23 16.27 -2.17
N GLN A 201 14.34 16.84 -2.66
CA GLN A 201 15.38 16.09 -3.35
C GLN A 201 16.00 15.02 -2.43
N PRO A 202 16.31 13.81 -2.95
CA PRO A 202 17.00 12.79 -2.19
C PRO A 202 18.28 13.31 -1.55
N ARG A 203 18.38 13.13 -0.23
CA ARG A 203 19.57 13.51 0.55
C ARG A 203 19.85 12.51 1.65
N LYS A 204 21.13 12.30 1.94
CA LYS A 204 21.55 11.52 3.10
C LYS A 204 21.35 12.32 4.37
N VAL A 205 20.80 11.66 5.39
CA VAL A 205 20.67 12.17 6.75
C VAL A 205 21.27 11.16 7.69
N SER A 206 22.19 11.61 8.52
CA SER A 206 22.89 10.82 9.52
C SER A 206 22.38 11.10 10.94
N SER A 207 22.72 10.23 11.88
CA SER A 207 22.43 10.44 13.30
C SER A 207 23.17 11.64 13.90
N GLY A 208 24.19 12.18 13.21
CA GLY A 208 24.90 13.39 13.62
C GLY A 208 24.19 14.69 13.23
N ASP A 209 23.25 14.64 12.29
CA ASP A 209 22.55 15.82 11.77
C ASP A 209 21.40 16.29 12.68
N GLY A 210 21.08 15.50 13.72
CA GLY A 210 20.00 15.78 14.66
C GLY A 210 18.62 15.74 14.00
N VAL A 211 17.65 16.40 14.66
CA VAL A 211 16.26 16.45 14.20
C VAL A 211 16.16 17.25 12.90
N GLN A 212 15.72 16.58 11.85
CA GLN A 212 15.35 17.18 10.57
C GLN A 212 13.90 17.63 10.61
N LYS A 213 13.60 18.78 9.99
CA LYS A 213 12.23 19.31 9.88
C LYS A 213 11.92 19.66 8.43
N GLY A 214 10.67 19.50 8.04
CA GLY A 214 10.17 19.94 6.75
C GLY A 214 8.67 20.20 6.78
N SER A 215 8.18 20.88 5.74
CA SER A 215 6.75 21.11 5.55
C SER A 215 6.42 21.21 4.07
N PHE A 216 5.14 20.99 3.76
CA PHE A 216 4.60 21.00 2.43
C PHE A 216 3.17 21.55 2.45
N ASP A 217 2.91 22.51 1.56
CA ASP A 217 1.60 23.14 1.36
C ASP A 217 1.04 22.64 0.02
N PRO A 218 0.27 21.53 0.02
CA PRO A 218 -0.36 20.97 -1.18
C PRO A 218 -1.20 21.98 -1.96
N ILE A 219 -1.01 22.01 -3.28
CA ILE A 219 -1.79 22.82 -4.23
C ILE A 219 -3.00 22.07 -4.81
N SER A 220 -3.02 20.74 -4.70
CA SER A 220 -4.03 19.84 -5.23
C SER A 220 -4.29 18.72 -4.21
N SER A 221 -5.39 17.98 -4.39
CA SER A 221 -5.60 16.73 -3.66
C SER A 221 -4.67 15.64 -4.19
N GLY A 222 -4.18 14.78 -3.29
CA GLY A 222 -3.27 13.69 -3.64
C GLY A 222 -2.68 13.00 -2.41
N ILE A 223 -1.50 12.40 -2.59
CA ILE A 223 -0.72 11.77 -1.51
C ILE A 223 0.65 12.43 -1.44
N LEU A 224 1.10 12.80 -0.25
CA LEU A 224 2.51 13.03 0.05
C LEU A 224 3.13 11.73 0.56
N VAL A 225 4.15 11.25 -0.15
CA VAL A 225 4.94 10.07 0.23
C VAL A 225 6.26 10.55 0.83
N LEU A 226 6.47 10.26 2.12
CA LEU A 226 7.72 10.48 2.82
C LEU A 226 8.50 9.16 2.85
N THR A 227 9.70 9.14 2.31
CA THR A 227 10.47 7.90 2.14
C THR A 227 11.84 8.00 2.82
N TRP A 228 12.12 7.02 3.67
CA TRP A 228 13.42 6.80 4.31
C TRP A 228 14.01 5.49 3.80
N GLY A 229 15.06 5.58 2.97
CA GLY A 229 15.77 4.46 2.37
C GLY A 229 17.04 4.09 3.12
N ASN A 230 17.35 2.80 3.13
CA ASN A 230 18.56 2.18 3.67
C ASN A 230 19.15 1.17 2.65
N SER A 231 18.84 1.32 1.36
CA SER A 231 19.26 0.42 0.28
C SER A 231 20.78 0.35 0.11
N HIS A 232 21.51 1.38 0.55
CA HIS A 232 22.97 1.38 0.59
C HIS A 232 23.57 0.53 1.71
N SER A 233 22.76 -0.01 2.63
CA SER A 233 23.22 -0.80 3.78
C SER A 233 22.65 -2.22 3.77
N TRP A 234 23.43 -3.17 3.27
CA TRP A 234 22.95 -4.55 3.07
C TRP A 234 22.79 -5.38 4.35
N PHE A 235 23.47 -4.99 5.44
CA PHE A 235 23.55 -5.81 6.66
C PHE A 235 23.02 -5.12 7.92
N ARG A 236 22.67 -3.84 7.85
CA ARG A 236 22.38 -3.05 9.05
C ARG A 236 21.10 -2.25 8.87
N SER A 237 20.08 -2.60 9.65
CA SER A 237 18.91 -1.75 9.82
C SER A 237 19.21 -0.51 10.64
N LYS A 238 18.40 0.53 10.47
CA LYS A 238 18.56 1.85 11.10
C LYS A 238 17.30 2.18 11.88
N SER A 239 17.44 2.67 13.11
CA SER A 239 16.29 3.13 13.88
C SER A 239 16.01 4.60 13.55
N LEU A 240 14.76 4.90 13.27
CA LEU A 240 14.28 6.24 12.92
C LEU A 240 13.17 6.63 13.89
N ARG A 241 13.25 7.81 14.47
CA ARG A 241 12.10 8.44 15.15
C ARG A 241 11.51 9.49 14.24
N PHE A 242 10.20 9.53 14.08
CA PHE A 242 9.52 10.51 13.22
C PHE A 242 8.23 11.01 13.86
N SER A 243 7.79 12.18 13.42
CA SER A 243 6.46 12.71 13.65
C SER A 243 5.96 13.48 12.42
N ILE A 244 4.66 13.43 12.17
CA ILE A 244 3.97 14.04 11.04
C ILE A 244 2.76 14.79 11.60
N HIS A 245 2.56 16.01 11.16
CA HIS A 245 1.43 16.84 11.56
C HIS A 245 0.72 17.34 10.31
N SER A 246 -0.61 17.33 10.37
CA SER A 246 -1.47 17.85 9.32
C SER A 246 -2.37 18.88 9.97
N CYS A 247 -2.26 20.14 9.53
CA CYS A 247 -3.13 21.22 9.95
C CYS A 247 -4.01 21.62 8.76
N ASP A 248 -5.32 21.61 8.97
CA ASP A 248 -6.25 22.23 8.05
C ASP A 248 -6.30 23.72 8.44
N ASP A 249 -6.00 24.62 7.49
CA ASP A 249 -6.12 26.08 7.71
C ASP A 249 -7.60 26.52 7.79
#